data_AF-A0A914YM92-F1
#
_entry.id   AF-A0A914YM92-F1
#
_cell.length_a   1.000
_cell.length_b   1.000
_cell.length_c   1.000
_cell.angle_alpha   90.00
_cell.angle_beta   90.00
_cell.angle_gamma   90.00
#
_symmetry.space_group_name_H-M   'P 1'
#
loop_
_entity.id
_entity.type
_entity.pdbx_description
1 polymer ?
#
loop_
_entity_poly.entity_id
_entity_poly.type
_entity_poly.pdbx_seq_one_letter_code
_entity_poly.pdbx_strand_id
1 'polypeptide(L)'
;MSKIRENILKKTLSIGSTKEKEADEKSIISVEALDEPQTNWRSIYVAAALSFIGSAQYSLYFSALWPYLQTLDRTATEQFFGYIVAIYSVGQIISSPIFGYWSNKCKEVRLPLYVGLFFMLVGNILYIALEFVPFSRKWLMLIGRFINGAGSGNVTLLRTYASTGSTVKDRPKAIAYATGGQALGSTCGPLFQLVFTPIGYPGFKLFGIITINLYTAPAYLACLMNIVGAIALKFLFKESYAGIEEAGPKTETDDSSLEIKSPPKLPMYDIIAVLVCYGTRFTQMFINANLETIGSAFSMMMFDFSETKSVIFTAAAQGAIGVFTFITYLAYIVFNLENL
;
A
#
# COMPACT_ATOMS: atom_id res chain seq x y z
N MET A 1 15.56 3.82 81.16
CA MET A 1 14.44 3.43 80.27
C MET A 1 14.23 4.32 79.04
N SER A 2 14.73 5.56 78.98
CA SER A 2 14.48 6.44 77.80
C SER A 2 15.27 6.06 76.54
N LYS A 3 16.54 5.64 76.65
CA LYS A 3 17.39 5.27 75.50
C LYS A 3 16.91 4.04 74.71
N ILE A 4 16.25 3.08 75.37
CA ILE A 4 15.70 1.88 74.72
C ILE A 4 14.46 2.24 73.89
N ARG A 5 13.61 3.15 74.42
CA ARG A 5 12.39 3.60 73.74
C ARG A 5 12.72 4.42 72.48
N GLU A 6 13.78 5.22 72.52
CA GLU A 6 14.23 6.02 71.38
C GLU A 6 14.80 5.15 70.24
N ASN A 7 15.56 4.10 70.57
CA ASN A 7 16.09 3.16 69.58
C ASN A 7 15.01 2.31 68.93
N ILE A 8 13.97 1.92 69.67
CA ILE A 8 12.82 1.21 69.10
C ILE A 8 12.04 2.16 68.16
N LEU A 9 11.83 3.42 68.55
CA LEU A 9 11.13 4.40 67.70
C LEU A 9 11.88 4.66 66.38
N LYS A 10 13.21 4.86 66.44
CA LYS A 10 14.04 5.05 65.23
C LYS A 10 14.05 3.82 64.32
N LYS A 11 14.07 2.62 64.89
CA LYS A 11 14.02 1.37 64.12
C LYS A 11 12.65 1.14 63.47
N THR A 12 11.55 1.44 64.18
CA THR A 12 10.19 1.34 63.62
C THR A 12 9.94 2.39 62.53
N LEU A 13 10.44 3.63 62.70
CA LEU A 13 10.38 4.68 61.68
C LEU A 13 11.22 4.33 60.43
N SER A 14 12.41 3.75 60.61
CA SER A 14 13.25 3.28 59.50
C SER A 14 12.60 2.11 58.73
N ILE A 15 11.97 1.16 59.43
CA ILE A 15 11.27 0.03 58.80
C ILE A 15 9.99 0.50 58.07
N GLY A 16 9.26 1.47 58.63
CA GLY A 16 8.12 2.11 57.99
C GLY A 16 8.50 2.83 56.69
N SER A 17 9.55 3.66 56.74
CA SER A 17 10.10 4.38 55.58
C SER A 17 10.60 3.45 54.46
N THR A 18 11.14 2.28 54.81
CA THR A 18 11.65 1.32 53.81
C THR A 18 10.49 0.59 53.12
N LYS A 19 9.44 0.22 53.87
CA LYS A 19 8.23 -0.38 53.31
C LYS A 19 7.39 0.60 52.49
N GLU A 20 7.32 1.86 52.88
CA GLU A 20 6.69 2.93 52.09
C GLU A 20 7.47 3.17 50.79
N LYS A 21 8.81 3.21 50.85
CA LYS A 21 9.65 3.30 49.63
C LYS A 21 9.53 2.09 48.71
N GLU A 22 9.48 0.87 49.24
CA GLU A 22 9.26 -0.34 48.41
C GLU A 22 7.84 -0.42 47.84
N ALA A 23 6.84 0.10 48.57
CA ALA A 23 5.46 0.19 48.09
C ALA A 23 5.29 1.30 47.05
N ASP A 24 5.97 2.43 47.22
CA ASP A 24 6.06 3.50 46.23
C ASP A 24 6.88 3.08 45.02
N GLU A 25 7.99 2.37 45.17
CA GLU A 25 8.78 1.88 44.05
C GLU A 25 8.00 0.80 43.28
N LYS A 26 7.26 -0.08 43.95
CA LYS A 26 6.33 -1.00 43.28
C LYS A 26 5.12 -0.30 42.67
N SER A 27 4.61 0.77 43.27
CA SER A 27 3.50 1.54 42.72
C SER A 27 3.97 2.35 41.50
N ILE A 28 5.15 2.96 41.55
CA ILE A 28 5.82 3.66 40.45
C ILE A 28 6.15 2.69 39.31
N ILE A 29 6.71 1.51 39.58
CA ILE A 29 6.94 0.46 38.57
C ILE A 29 5.61 -0.05 37.98
N SER A 30 4.54 -0.11 38.77
CA SER A 30 3.21 -0.51 38.29
C SER A 30 2.47 0.59 37.50
N VAL A 31 2.83 1.86 37.72
CA VAL A 31 2.30 3.02 36.99
C VAL A 31 3.14 3.33 35.73
N GLU A 32 4.43 2.98 35.71
CA GLU A 32 5.25 2.96 34.47
C GLU A 32 4.93 1.76 33.57
N ALA A 33 4.17 0.78 34.06
CA ALA A 33 3.55 -0.27 33.25
C ALA A 33 2.19 0.18 32.64
N LEU A 34 2.00 1.48 32.37
CA LEU A 34 1.00 1.95 31.43
C LEU A 34 1.34 1.34 30.07
N ASP A 35 0.57 0.32 29.66
CA ASP A 35 0.65 -0.42 28.40
C ASP A 35 1.52 0.30 27.34
N GLU A 36 2.79 -0.12 27.22
CA GLU A 36 3.63 0.34 26.12
C GLU A 36 2.82 0.21 24.83
N PRO A 37 2.69 1.26 24.01
CA PRO A 37 1.82 1.22 22.84
C PRO A 37 2.25 0.04 21.96
N GLN A 38 1.42 -1.01 21.89
CA GLN A 38 1.77 -2.22 21.13
C GLN A 38 1.34 -2.10 19.67
N THR A 39 2.17 -2.59 18.76
CA THR A 39 1.83 -2.65 17.33
C THR A 39 0.64 -3.59 17.11
N ASN A 40 -0.43 -3.07 16.52
CA ASN A 40 -1.55 -3.90 16.10
C ASN A 40 -1.23 -4.62 14.77
N TRP A 41 -0.61 -5.79 14.87
CA TRP A 41 -0.20 -6.60 13.73
C TRP A 41 -1.35 -6.98 12.79
N ARG A 42 -2.58 -7.17 13.30
CA ARG A 42 -3.73 -7.47 12.44
C ARG A 42 -3.97 -6.36 11.43
N SER A 43 -3.90 -5.10 11.86
CA SER A 43 -4.10 -3.95 10.98
C SER A 43 -2.94 -3.77 10.00
N ILE A 44 -1.71 -4.11 10.40
CA ILE A 44 -0.55 -4.12 9.49
C ILE A 44 -0.71 -5.18 8.39
N TYR A 45 -1.17 -6.40 8.74
CA TYR A 45 -1.43 -7.44 7.74
C TYR A 45 -2.57 -7.05 6.79
N VAL A 46 -3.64 -6.43 7.29
CA VAL A 46 -4.72 -5.91 6.44
C VAL A 46 -4.19 -4.78 5.55
N ALA A 47 -3.34 -3.88 6.06
CA ALA A 47 -2.72 -2.84 5.24
C ALA A 47 -1.83 -3.43 4.14
N ALA A 48 -1.07 -4.49 4.44
CA ALA A 48 -0.29 -5.22 3.45
C ALA A 48 -1.17 -5.89 2.38
N ALA A 49 -2.28 -6.50 2.78
CA ALA A 49 -3.25 -7.08 1.86
C ALA A 49 -3.94 -6.03 0.97
N LEU A 50 -4.26 -4.84 1.51
CA LEU A 50 -4.79 -3.72 0.73
C LEU A 50 -3.74 -3.16 -0.24
N SER A 51 -2.46 -3.09 0.17
CA SER A 51 -1.35 -2.72 -0.73
C SER A 51 -1.18 -3.73 -1.86
N PHE A 52 -1.34 -5.03 -1.57
CA PHE A 52 -1.37 -6.09 -2.58
C PHE A 52 -2.52 -5.88 -3.57
N ILE A 53 -3.75 -5.68 -3.07
CA ILE A 53 -4.93 -5.43 -3.90
C ILE A 53 -4.72 -4.21 -4.81
N GLY A 54 -4.18 -3.11 -4.26
CA GLY A 54 -3.90 -1.91 -5.04
C GLY A 54 -2.89 -2.15 -6.16
N SER A 55 -1.79 -2.82 -5.85
CA SER A 55 -0.71 -3.06 -6.82
C SER A 55 -1.05 -4.13 -7.86
N ALA A 56 -1.77 -5.18 -7.46
CA ALA A 56 -2.26 -6.21 -8.38
C ALA A 56 -3.18 -5.59 -9.44
N GLN A 57 -4.09 -4.70 -9.03
CA GLN A 57 -4.98 -4.01 -9.95
C GLN A 57 -4.26 -3.14 -10.97
N TYR A 58 -3.26 -2.38 -10.53
CA TYR A 58 -2.44 -1.59 -11.46
C TYR A 58 -1.81 -2.49 -12.53
N SER A 59 -1.20 -3.59 -12.11
CA SER A 59 -0.48 -4.50 -13.01
C SER A 59 -1.36 -5.38 -13.90
N LEU A 60 -2.60 -5.70 -13.50
CA LEU A 60 -3.55 -6.50 -14.29
C LEU A 60 -3.73 -5.98 -15.72
N TYR A 61 -3.65 -4.66 -15.90
CA TYR A 61 -3.96 -4.04 -17.18
C TYR A 61 -2.76 -3.88 -18.12
N PHE A 62 -1.53 -4.10 -17.66
CA PHE A 62 -0.31 -3.77 -18.40
C PHE A 62 -0.25 -4.39 -19.79
N SER A 63 -0.53 -5.69 -19.89
CA SER A 63 -0.42 -6.42 -21.15
C SER A 63 -1.66 -6.29 -22.04
N ALA A 64 -2.82 -6.02 -21.44
CA ALA A 64 -4.12 -6.07 -22.11
C ALA A 64 -4.62 -4.71 -22.62
N LEU A 65 -4.15 -3.59 -22.06
CA LEU A 65 -4.74 -2.27 -22.28
C LEU A 65 -4.68 -1.79 -23.74
N TRP A 66 -3.50 -1.88 -24.36
CA TRP A 66 -3.32 -1.47 -25.76
C TRP A 66 -4.02 -2.41 -26.75
N PRO A 67 -3.82 -3.75 -26.68
CA PRO A 67 -4.56 -4.68 -27.53
C PRO A 67 -6.08 -4.53 -27.42
N TYR A 68 -6.59 -4.24 -26.21
CA TYR A 68 -8.01 -3.97 -26.02
C TYR A 68 -8.47 -2.69 -26.70
N LEU A 69 -7.70 -1.60 -26.56
CA LEU A 69 -8.00 -0.34 -27.23
C LEU A 69 -8.02 -0.51 -28.76
N GLN A 70 -7.05 -1.23 -29.33
CA GLN A 70 -7.00 -1.55 -30.76
C GLN A 70 -8.18 -2.41 -31.22
N THR A 71 -8.60 -3.37 -30.40
CA THR A 71 -9.79 -4.20 -30.66
C THR A 71 -11.06 -3.34 -30.70
N LEU A 72 -11.16 -2.33 -29.83
CA LEU A 72 -12.33 -1.47 -29.71
C LEU A 72 -12.36 -0.29 -30.69
N ASP A 73 -11.19 0.26 -31.04
CA ASP A 73 -11.01 1.42 -31.91
C ASP A 73 -9.67 1.32 -32.65
N ARG A 74 -9.72 0.78 -33.89
CA ARG A 74 -8.53 0.67 -34.75
C ARG A 74 -7.94 2.01 -35.19
N THR A 75 -8.66 3.12 -34.98
CA THR A 75 -8.14 4.47 -35.29
C THR A 75 -7.34 5.07 -34.13
N ALA A 76 -7.29 4.38 -32.99
CA ALA A 76 -6.49 4.82 -31.85
C ALA A 76 -4.99 4.79 -32.18
N THR A 77 -4.31 5.88 -31.87
CA THR A 77 -2.86 6.02 -32.08
C THR A 77 -2.08 5.64 -30.83
N GLU A 78 -0.85 5.17 -31.00
CA GLU A 78 0.08 4.89 -29.91
C GLU A 78 0.33 6.13 -29.03
N GLN A 79 0.36 7.32 -29.65
CA GLN A 79 0.49 8.59 -28.94
C GLN A 79 -0.67 8.81 -27.96
N PHE A 80 -1.91 8.52 -28.38
CA PHE A 80 -3.06 8.65 -27.49
C PHE A 80 -3.03 7.61 -26.37
N PHE A 81 -2.56 6.40 -26.66
CA PHE A 81 -2.33 5.39 -25.63
C PHE A 81 -1.31 5.84 -24.59
N GLY A 82 -0.25 6.53 -24.99
CA GLY A 82 0.68 7.18 -24.07
C GLY A 82 -0.02 8.13 -23.08
N TYR A 83 -1.00 8.91 -23.54
CA TYR A 83 -1.82 9.75 -22.64
C TYR A 83 -2.69 8.92 -21.69
N ILE A 84 -3.26 7.80 -22.15
CA ILE A 84 -4.05 6.89 -21.32
C ILE A 84 -3.20 6.26 -20.20
N VAL A 85 -1.94 5.91 -20.49
CA VAL A 85 -1.02 5.39 -19.47
C VAL A 85 -0.61 6.52 -18.51
N ALA A 86 -0.26 7.69 -19.04
CA ALA A 86 0.22 8.82 -18.23
C ALA A 86 -0.86 9.39 -17.28
N ILE A 87 -2.13 9.43 -17.70
CA ILE A 87 -3.20 10.04 -16.90
C ILE A 87 -3.45 9.30 -15.57
N TYR A 88 -3.15 8.00 -15.52
CA TYR A 88 -3.18 7.24 -14.27
C TYR A 88 -2.21 7.83 -13.25
N SER A 89 -0.96 8.06 -13.66
CA SER A 89 0.08 8.66 -12.81
C SER A 89 -0.28 10.09 -12.41
N VAL A 90 -0.89 10.87 -13.30
CA VAL A 90 -1.40 12.22 -12.96
C VAL A 90 -2.46 12.14 -11.85
N GLY A 91 -3.42 11.23 -11.97
CA GLY A 91 -4.42 10.98 -10.92
C GLY A 91 -3.78 10.60 -9.59
N GLN A 92 -2.74 9.76 -9.61
CA GLN A 92 -2.02 9.34 -8.41
C GLN A 92 -1.22 10.48 -7.76
N ILE A 93 -0.56 11.32 -8.56
CA ILE A 93 0.22 12.47 -8.09
C ILE A 93 -0.68 13.50 -7.40
N ILE A 94 -1.89 13.73 -7.93
CA ILE A 94 -2.85 14.66 -7.35
C ILE A 94 -3.49 14.08 -6.08
N SER A 95 -3.92 12.82 -6.14
CA SER A 95 -4.65 12.18 -5.03
C SER A 95 -3.77 11.89 -3.81
N SER A 96 -2.51 11.47 -4.00
CA SER A 96 -1.61 11.10 -2.90
C SER A 96 -1.45 12.20 -1.83
N PRO A 97 -1.13 13.48 -2.17
CA PRO A 97 -1.05 14.55 -1.19
C PRO A 97 -2.42 14.93 -0.62
N ILE A 98 -3.49 14.88 -1.42
CA ILE A 98 -4.86 15.18 -0.95
C ILE A 98 -5.27 14.19 0.13
N PHE A 99 -5.10 12.89 -0.14
CA PHE A 99 -5.38 11.81 0.79
C PHE A 99 -4.49 11.88 2.02
N GLY A 100 -3.19 12.15 1.86
CA GLY A 100 -2.27 12.36 2.97
C GLY A 100 -2.66 13.54 3.87
N TYR A 101 -2.97 14.70 3.29
CA TYR A 101 -3.42 15.87 4.03
C TYR A 101 -4.77 15.63 4.73
N TRP A 102 -5.72 15.00 4.02
CA TRP A 102 -7.02 14.67 4.57
C TRP A 102 -6.92 13.71 5.75
N SER A 103 -6.13 12.64 5.61
CA SER A 103 -5.92 11.68 6.68
C SER A 103 -5.27 12.32 7.91
N ASN A 104 -4.25 13.16 7.71
CA ASN A 104 -3.62 13.90 8.80
C ASN A 104 -4.58 14.86 9.51
N LYS A 105 -5.46 15.53 8.76
CA LYS A 105 -6.44 16.48 9.30
C LYS A 105 -7.53 15.78 10.10
N CYS A 106 -8.04 14.66 9.60
CA CYS A 106 -9.08 13.88 10.27
C CYS A 106 -8.53 12.96 11.36
N LYS A 107 -7.19 12.77 11.43
CA LYS A 107 -6.52 11.76 12.25
C LYS A 107 -7.08 10.34 12.02
N GLU A 108 -7.57 10.11 10.81
CA GLU A 108 -8.19 8.87 10.39
C GLU A 108 -7.69 8.47 9.00
N VAL A 109 -7.31 7.19 8.81
CA VAL A 109 -6.92 6.62 7.50
C VAL A 109 -8.07 5.85 6.86
N ARG A 110 -9.03 5.34 7.65
CA ARG A 110 -10.11 4.47 7.14
C ARG A 110 -10.96 5.12 6.07
N LEU A 111 -11.45 6.34 6.31
CA LEU A 111 -12.35 7.02 5.38
C LEU A 111 -11.66 7.36 4.05
N PRO A 112 -10.44 7.95 4.03
CA PRO A 112 -9.67 8.09 2.80
C PRO A 112 -9.45 6.77 2.05
N LEU A 113 -9.16 5.67 2.75
CA LEU A 113 -8.99 4.34 2.14
C LEU A 113 -10.26 3.85 1.45
N TYR A 114 -11.44 4.02 2.06
CA TYR A 114 -12.72 3.69 1.42
C TYR A 114 -12.95 4.51 0.15
N VAL A 115 -12.68 5.82 0.19
CA VAL A 115 -12.85 6.68 -0.99
C VAL A 115 -11.92 6.26 -2.11
N GLY A 116 -10.66 5.94 -1.81
CA GLY A 116 -9.74 5.44 -2.83
C GLY A 116 -10.18 4.10 -3.43
N LEU A 117 -10.65 3.15 -2.60
CA LEU A 117 -11.19 1.86 -3.08
C LEU A 117 -12.45 2.06 -3.93
N PHE A 118 -13.30 3.02 -3.56
CA PHE A 118 -14.48 3.38 -4.34
C PHE A 118 -14.11 3.98 -5.70
N PHE A 119 -13.12 4.87 -5.76
CA PHE A 119 -12.62 5.39 -7.03
C PHE A 119 -12.06 4.27 -7.91
N MET A 120 -11.24 3.36 -7.36
CA MET A 120 -10.76 2.19 -8.10
C MET A 120 -11.90 1.31 -8.61
N LEU A 121 -12.95 1.11 -7.81
CA LEU A 121 -14.14 0.37 -8.23
C LEU A 121 -14.85 1.06 -9.40
N VAL A 122 -15.08 2.37 -9.31
CA VAL A 122 -15.72 3.16 -10.38
C VAL A 122 -14.89 3.14 -11.66
N GLY A 123 -13.57 3.32 -11.58
CA GLY A 123 -12.70 3.29 -12.76
C GLY A 123 -12.70 1.92 -13.45
N ASN A 124 -12.74 0.82 -12.68
CA ASN A 124 -12.86 -0.53 -13.22
C ASN A 124 -14.25 -0.79 -13.85
N ILE A 125 -15.33 -0.24 -13.28
CA ILE A 125 -16.67 -0.30 -13.88
C ILE A 125 -16.70 0.47 -15.21
N LEU A 126 -16.10 1.66 -15.28
CA LEU A 126 -15.99 2.42 -16.53
C LEU A 126 -15.18 1.66 -17.59
N TYR A 127 -14.15 0.93 -17.17
CA TYR A 127 -13.38 0.07 -18.05
C TYR A 127 -14.22 -1.06 -18.63
N ILE A 128 -15.04 -1.74 -17.81
CA ILE A 128 -16.00 -2.75 -18.27
C ILE A 128 -17.03 -2.14 -19.22
N ALA A 129 -17.47 -0.91 -18.94
CA ALA A 129 -18.47 -0.22 -19.75
C ALA A 129 -18.00 0.12 -21.18
N LEU A 130 -16.70 0.02 -21.47
CA LEU A 130 -16.14 0.31 -22.80
C LEU A 130 -16.76 -0.53 -23.91
N GLU A 131 -17.24 -1.75 -23.62
CA GLU A 131 -17.88 -2.59 -24.62
C GLU A 131 -19.31 -2.18 -24.95
N PHE A 132 -20.00 -1.54 -24.01
CA PHE A 132 -21.40 -1.14 -24.16
C PHE A 132 -21.54 0.21 -24.84
N VAL A 133 -20.52 1.07 -24.73
CA VAL A 133 -20.59 2.41 -25.31
C VAL A 133 -20.13 2.37 -26.79
N PRO A 134 -21.00 2.80 -27.74
CA PRO A 134 -20.68 2.77 -29.16
C PRO A 134 -19.74 3.89 -29.62
N PHE A 135 -19.62 4.99 -28.87
CA PHE A 135 -18.81 6.16 -29.24
C PHE A 135 -17.81 6.56 -28.14
N SER A 136 -16.70 7.20 -28.53
CA SER A 136 -15.72 7.81 -27.59
C SER A 136 -15.01 6.86 -26.61
N ARG A 137 -14.84 5.59 -26.96
CA ARG A 137 -14.22 4.55 -26.11
C ARG A 137 -12.82 4.95 -25.58
N LYS A 138 -11.98 5.54 -26.43
CA LYS A 138 -10.63 5.99 -26.03
C LYS A 138 -10.67 7.05 -24.92
N TRP A 139 -11.63 7.97 -24.96
CA TRP A 139 -11.82 9.00 -23.93
C TRP A 139 -12.39 8.42 -22.64
N LEU A 140 -13.34 7.48 -22.75
CA LEU A 140 -13.87 6.78 -21.59
C LEU A 140 -12.78 5.96 -20.88
N MET A 141 -11.90 5.31 -21.64
CA MET A 141 -10.74 4.60 -21.10
C MET A 141 -9.80 5.57 -20.37
N LEU A 142 -9.52 6.73 -20.96
CA LEU A 142 -8.71 7.79 -20.35
C LEU A 142 -9.29 8.26 -19.01
N ILE A 143 -10.60 8.54 -18.95
CA ILE A 143 -11.29 8.93 -17.72
C ILE A 143 -11.25 7.81 -16.68
N GLY A 144 -11.52 6.57 -17.09
CA GLY A 144 -11.44 5.40 -16.19
C GLY A 144 -10.05 5.23 -15.60
N ARG A 145 -8.99 5.43 -16.40
CA ARG A 145 -7.59 5.39 -15.93
C ARG A 145 -7.27 6.51 -14.95
N PHE A 146 -7.75 7.72 -15.21
CA PHE A 146 -7.58 8.85 -14.28
C PHE A 146 -8.21 8.55 -12.91
N ILE A 147 -9.45 8.04 -12.90
CA ILE A 147 -10.17 7.70 -11.67
C ILE A 147 -9.47 6.55 -10.92
N ASN A 148 -9.03 5.50 -11.62
CA ASN A 148 -8.23 4.44 -11.02
C ASN A 148 -6.92 4.97 -10.44
N GLY A 149 -6.25 5.87 -11.16
CA GLY A 149 -5.04 6.57 -10.69
C GLY A 149 -5.29 7.37 -9.42
N ALA A 150 -6.40 8.13 -9.37
CA ALA A 150 -6.82 8.85 -8.19
C ALA A 150 -7.11 7.93 -7.00
N GLY A 151 -7.71 6.76 -7.23
CA GLY A 151 -7.92 5.75 -6.18
C GLY A 151 -6.62 5.12 -5.67
N SER A 152 -5.61 4.98 -6.54
CA SER A 152 -4.31 4.38 -6.21
C SER A 152 -3.49 5.19 -5.20
N GLY A 153 -3.87 6.44 -4.90
CA GLY A 153 -3.30 7.25 -3.81
C GLY A 153 -3.35 6.54 -2.45
N ASN A 154 -4.25 5.56 -2.28
CA ASN A 154 -4.31 4.68 -1.11
C ASN A 154 -2.99 3.97 -0.78
N VAL A 155 -2.17 3.64 -1.79
CA VAL A 155 -0.87 2.98 -1.56
C VAL A 155 0.05 3.86 -0.70
N THR A 156 0.03 5.16 -0.93
CA THR A 156 0.79 6.13 -0.13
C THR A 156 0.26 6.18 1.30
N LEU A 157 -1.05 6.22 1.49
CA LEU A 157 -1.68 6.20 2.81
C LEU A 157 -1.36 4.93 3.60
N LEU A 158 -1.43 3.76 2.98
CA LEU A 158 -1.13 2.49 3.65
C LEU A 158 0.33 2.42 4.10
N ARG A 159 1.26 2.97 3.32
CA ARG A 159 2.68 3.08 3.70
C ARG A 159 2.88 4.02 4.87
N THR A 160 2.20 5.16 4.87
CA THR A 160 2.22 6.11 6.00
C THR A 160 1.60 5.48 7.25
N TYR A 161 0.48 4.78 7.11
CA TYR A 161 -0.14 4.06 8.23
C TYR A 161 0.78 2.97 8.78
N ALA A 162 1.50 2.24 7.93
CA ALA A 162 2.46 1.23 8.40
C ALA A 162 3.58 1.86 9.25
N SER A 163 3.96 3.12 8.99
CA SER A 163 4.99 3.82 9.77
C SER A 163 4.46 4.47 11.05
N THR A 164 3.24 5.00 11.04
CA THR A 164 2.62 5.70 12.18
C THR A 164 1.83 4.77 13.10
N GLY A 165 1.32 3.66 12.58
CA GLY A 165 0.56 2.64 13.32
C GLY A 165 1.41 1.55 13.97
N SER A 166 2.74 1.63 13.85
CA SER A 166 3.69 0.70 14.45
C SER A 166 4.66 1.40 15.40
N THR A 167 5.13 0.67 16.40
CA THR A 167 6.14 1.15 17.34
C THR A 167 7.47 1.42 16.64
N VAL A 168 8.34 2.23 17.26
CA VAL A 168 9.69 2.51 16.72
C VAL A 168 10.48 1.22 16.47
N LYS A 169 10.33 0.22 17.35
CA LYS A 169 11.00 -1.09 17.23
C LYS A 169 10.45 -1.92 16.06
N ASP A 170 9.15 -1.93 15.84
CA ASP A 170 8.51 -2.75 14.80
C ASP A 170 8.38 -2.05 13.44
N ARG A 171 8.59 -0.74 13.38
CA ARG A 171 8.39 0.09 12.18
C ARG A 171 9.07 -0.44 10.91
N PRO A 172 10.35 -0.86 10.92
CA PRO A 172 10.97 -1.43 9.73
C PRO A 172 10.23 -2.67 9.22
N LYS A 173 9.78 -3.54 10.13
CA LYS A 173 9.04 -4.76 9.81
C LYS A 173 7.63 -4.47 9.30
N ALA A 174 6.94 -3.50 9.88
CA ALA A 174 5.63 -3.07 9.42
C ALA A 174 5.68 -2.46 8.00
N ILE A 175 6.67 -1.60 7.74
CA ILE A 175 6.91 -1.03 6.40
C ILE A 175 7.25 -2.15 5.42
N ALA A 176 8.08 -3.13 5.81
CA ALA A 176 8.43 -4.28 4.96
C ALA A 176 7.21 -5.12 4.56
N TYR A 177 6.24 -5.34 5.45
CA TYR A 177 4.99 -6.02 5.08
C TYR A 177 4.16 -5.20 4.07
N ALA A 178 4.04 -3.89 4.29
CA ALA A 178 3.28 -3.02 3.38
C ALA A 178 3.91 -2.96 1.98
N THR A 179 5.24 -2.79 1.89
CA THR A 179 5.96 -2.77 0.62
C THR A 179 6.05 -4.16 -0.02
N GLY A 180 6.17 -5.22 0.79
CA GLY A 180 6.13 -6.60 0.35
C GLY A 180 4.79 -6.97 -0.29
N GLY A 181 3.67 -6.55 0.31
CA GLY A 181 2.34 -6.70 -0.29
C GLY A 181 2.25 -6.01 -1.65
N GLN A 182 2.76 -4.78 -1.76
CA GLN A 182 2.82 -4.05 -3.03
C GLN A 182 3.66 -4.78 -4.10
N ALA A 183 4.84 -5.27 -3.72
CA ALA A 183 5.72 -6.03 -4.62
C ALA A 183 5.03 -7.31 -5.12
N LEU A 184 4.47 -8.11 -4.20
CA LEU A 184 3.72 -9.31 -4.52
C LEU A 184 2.53 -9.03 -5.44
N GLY A 185 1.77 -7.96 -5.18
CA GLY A 185 0.64 -7.58 -6.02
C GLY A 185 1.08 -7.28 -7.45
N SER A 186 2.15 -6.50 -7.60
CA SER A 186 2.72 -6.16 -8.91
C SER A 186 3.22 -7.39 -9.67
N THR A 187 3.79 -8.36 -8.96
CA THR A 187 4.26 -9.62 -9.54
C THR A 187 3.11 -10.57 -9.91
N CYS A 188 2.05 -10.61 -9.11
CA CYS A 188 0.89 -11.49 -9.36
C CYS A 188 -0.07 -10.95 -10.42
N GLY A 189 -0.09 -9.64 -10.67
CA GLY A 189 -0.98 -9.02 -11.67
C GLY A 189 -0.97 -9.72 -13.04
N PRO A 190 0.20 -9.93 -13.68
CA PRO A 190 0.27 -10.57 -14.98
C PRO A 190 -0.12 -12.06 -14.92
N LEU A 191 0.10 -12.73 -13.79
CA LEU A 191 -0.33 -14.11 -13.58
C LEU A 191 -1.86 -14.22 -13.56
N PHE A 192 -2.54 -13.29 -12.89
CA PHE A 192 -4.00 -13.22 -12.93
C PHE A 192 -4.52 -12.96 -14.34
N GLN A 193 -3.84 -12.11 -15.13
CA GLN A 193 -4.18 -11.92 -16.55
C GLN A 193 -4.08 -13.25 -17.33
N LEU A 194 -3.03 -14.05 -17.09
CA LEU A 194 -2.85 -15.34 -17.76
C LEU A 194 -3.96 -16.34 -17.45
N VAL A 195 -4.48 -16.35 -16.21
CA VAL A 195 -5.59 -17.24 -15.81
C VAL A 195 -6.84 -17.01 -16.67
N PHE A 196 -7.04 -15.79 -17.19
CA PHE A 196 -8.17 -15.46 -18.07
C PHE A 196 -7.91 -15.72 -19.55
N THR A 197 -6.69 -16.14 -19.93
CA THR A 197 -6.33 -16.50 -21.31
C THR A 197 -7.29 -17.48 -21.97
N PRO A 198 -7.74 -18.58 -21.32
CA PRO A 198 -8.60 -19.57 -21.94
C PRO A 198 -9.99 -19.04 -22.35
N ILE A 199 -10.42 -17.90 -21.82
CA ILE A 199 -11.70 -17.26 -22.19
C ILE A 199 -11.64 -16.73 -23.63
N GLY A 200 -10.49 -16.22 -24.05
CA GLY A 200 -10.29 -15.60 -25.35
C GLY A 200 -11.16 -14.35 -25.59
N TYR A 201 -11.21 -13.93 -26.85
CA TYR A 201 -12.07 -12.85 -27.34
C TYR A 201 -12.85 -13.36 -28.57
N PRO A 202 -14.17 -13.11 -28.71
CA PRO A 202 -15.03 -12.18 -27.95
C PRO A 202 -15.60 -12.72 -26.62
N GLY A 203 -15.22 -13.93 -26.19
CA GLY A 203 -15.66 -14.52 -24.92
C GLY A 203 -17.15 -14.88 -24.88
N PHE A 204 -17.76 -14.79 -23.69
CA PHE A 204 -19.17 -15.15 -23.46
C PHE A 204 -19.99 -13.96 -22.98
N LYS A 205 -21.26 -13.89 -23.40
CA LYS A 205 -22.23 -12.89 -22.94
C LYS A 205 -23.12 -13.49 -21.86
N LEU A 206 -22.99 -13.01 -20.62
CA LEU A 206 -23.90 -13.32 -19.53
C LEU A 206 -25.12 -12.41 -19.61
N PHE A 207 -26.34 -12.99 -19.59
CA PHE A 207 -27.61 -12.27 -19.63
C PHE A 207 -27.79 -11.31 -20.83
N GLY A 208 -27.06 -11.52 -21.93
CA GLY A 208 -27.12 -10.68 -23.14
C GLY A 208 -26.51 -9.28 -22.99
N ILE A 209 -26.19 -8.85 -21.77
CA ILE A 209 -25.71 -7.50 -21.44
C ILE A 209 -24.28 -7.53 -20.91
N ILE A 210 -23.84 -8.55 -20.17
CA ILE A 210 -22.52 -8.56 -19.53
C ILE A 210 -21.54 -9.38 -20.38
N THR A 211 -20.55 -8.73 -20.99
CA THR A 211 -19.52 -9.40 -21.79
C THR A 211 -18.31 -9.76 -20.94
N ILE A 212 -18.04 -11.06 -20.81
CA ILE A 212 -16.85 -11.57 -20.13
C ILE A 212 -15.92 -12.12 -21.21
N ASN A 213 -14.80 -11.44 -21.41
CA ASN A 213 -13.74 -11.83 -22.34
C ASN A 213 -12.36 -11.60 -21.72
N LEU A 214 -11.31 -11.93 -22.48
CA LEU A 214 -9.92 -11.78 -22.07
C LEU A 214 -9.56 -10.38 -21.53
N TYR A 215 -10.19 -9.33 -22.06
CA TYR A 215 -9.89 -7.95 -21.70
C TYR A 215 -10.74 -7.45 -20.52
N THR A 216 -12.01 -7.87 -20.43
CA THR A 216 -12.92 -7.43 -19.35
C THR A 216 -12.86 -8.30 -18.09
N ALA A 217 -12.54 -9.59 -18.19
CA ALA A 217 -12.43 -10.51 -17.04
C ALA A 217 -11.48 -10.02 -15.93
N PRO A 218 -10.27 -9.51 -16.25
CA PRO A 218 -9.38 -8.88 -15.27
C PRO A 218 -10.03 -7.73 -14.50
N ALA A 219 -10.87 -6.93 -15.17
CA ALA A 219 -11.56 -5.81 -14.53
C ALA A 219 -12.65 -6.26 -13.56
N TYR A 220 -13.36 -7.36 -13.86
CA TYR A 220 -14.29 -7.97 -12.91
C TYR A 220 -13.57 -8.48 -11.66
N LEU A 221 -12.40 -9.11 -11.83
CA LEU A 221 -11.55 -9.52 -10.70
C LEU A 221 -11.10 -8.30 -9.88
N ALA A 222 -10.69 -7.22 -10.53
CA ALA A 222 -10.30 -5.97 -9.86
C ALA A 222 -11.48 -5.36 -9.06
N CYS A 223 -12.69 -5.36 -9.61
CA CYS A 223 -13.91 -4.96 -8.88
C CYS A 223 -14.14 -5.83 -7.64
N LEU A 224 -14.02 -7.16 -7.78
CA LEU A 224 -14.15 -8.09 -6.65
C LEU A 224 -13.10 -7.81 -5.58
N MET A 225 -11.83 -7.61 -5.97
CA MET A 225 -10.75 -7.25 -5.05
C MET A 225 -11.02 -5.94 -4.30
N ASN A 226 -11.61 -4.92 -4.95
CA ASN A 226 -11.99 -3.67 -4.27
C ASN A 226 -13.11 -3.90 -3.24
N ILE A 227 -14.12 -4.71 -3.58
CA ILE A 227 -15.22 -5.05 -2.66
C ILE A 227 -14.69 -5.84 -1.47
N VAL A 228 -13.87 -6.87 -1.71
CA VAL A 228 -13.23 -7.67 -0.66
C VAL A 228 -12.32 -6.79 0.19
N GLY A 229 -11.56 -5.89 -0.42
CA GLY A 229 -10.72 -4.91 0.28
C GLY A 229 -11.54 -3.99 1.19
N ALA A 230 -12.68 -3.48 0.71
CA ALA A 230 -13.58 -2.66 1.51
C ALA A 230 -14.21 -3.45 2.68
N ILE A 231 -14.57 -4.71 2.45
CA ILE A 231 -15.08 -5.61 3.51
C ILE A 231 -13.98 -5.89 4.55
N ALA A 232 -12.76 -6.21 4.11
CA ALA A 232 -11.62 -6.43 5.00
C ALA A 232 -11.29 -5.18 5.81
N LEU A 233 -11.35 -4.00 5.19
CA LEU A 233 -11.19 -2.71 5.88
C LEU A 233 -12.28 -2.48 6.94
N LYS A 234 -13.52 -2.96 6.70
CA LYS A 234 -14.62 -2.81 7.67
C LYS A 234 -14.48 -3.71 8.88
N PHE A 235 -14.16 -4.99 8.67
CA PHE A 235 -14.23 -6.00 9.72
C PHE A 235 -12.90 -6.29 10.40
N LEU A 236 -11.78 -6.16 9.67
CA LEU A 236 -10.46 -6.62 10.14
C LEU A 236 -9.52 -5.47 10.49
N PHE A 237 -9.71 -4.30 9.88
CA PHE A 237 -8.82 -3.16 10.13
C PHE A 237 -9.24 -2.40 11.39
N LYS A 238 -8.47 -2.52 12.47
CA LYS A 238 -8.60 -1.70 13.67
C LYS A 238 -7.53 -0.60 13.68
N GLU A 239 -7.97 0.62 13.44
CA GLU A 239 -7.06 1.76 13.40
C GLU A 239 -6.40 1.97 14.78
N SER A 240 -5.08 2.04 14.80
CA SER A 240 -4.27 2.21 15.99
C SER A 240 -2.97 2.93 15.61
N TYR A 241 -2.62 3.96 16.38
CA TYR A 241 -1.49 4.84 16.12
C TYR A 241 -0.39 4.65 17.18
N ALA A 242 0.12 3.43 17.31
CA ALA A 242 1.14 3.08 18.31
C ALA A 242 2.48 3.83 18.15
N GLY A 243 2.73 4.43 16.98
CA GLY A 243 3.97 5.16 16.66
C GLY A 243 3.88 6.67 16.79
N ILE A 244 2.70 7.21 17.11
CA ILE A 244 2.52 8.63 17.42
C ILE A 244 2.53 8.73 18.95
N GLU A 245 3.62 9.20 19.54
CA GLU A 245 3.61 9.64 20.93
C GLU A 245 2.59 10.78 21.02
N GLU A 246 1.41 10.50 21.57
CA GLU A 246 0.50 11.57 21.94
C GLU A 246 1.23 12.42 22.98
N ALA A 247 1.62 13.64 22.61
CA ALA A 247 1.73 14.71 23.58
C ALA A 247 0.33 14.84 24.20
N GLY A 248 0.10 14.13 25.31
CA GLY A 248 -1.19 14.06 25.97
C GLY A 248 -1.74 15.44 26.30
N PRO A 249 -3.06 15.55 26.55
CA PRO A 249 -3.65 16.81 26.96
C PRO A 249 -2.93 17.28 28.23
N LYS A 250 -2.28 18.44 28.16
CA LYS A 250 -1.73 19.14 29.32
C LYS A 250 -2.88 19.36 30.31
N THR A 251 -3.02 18.45 31.26
CA THR A 251 -3.79 18.71 32.47
C THR A 251 -2.87 19.56 33.31
N GLU A 252 -3.14 20.85 33.34
CA GLU A 252 -2.54 21.79 34.28
C GLU A 252 -2.90 21.30 35.68
N THR A 253 -2.02 20.57 36.35
CA THR A 253 -1.90 20.56 37.80
C THR A 253 -0.62 19.85 38.26
N ASP A 254 0.13 20.61 39.03
CA ASP A 254 1.17 20.26 40.00
C ASP A 254 2.59 19.86 39.56
N ASP A 255 3.48 20.79 39.91
CA ASP A 255 4.92 20.71 40.14
C ASP A 255 5.41 19.32 40.59
N SER A 256 6.02 18.58 39.67
CA SER A 256 7.24 17.83 39.96
C SER A 256 8.04 17.65 38.68
N SER A 257 9.30 18.05 38.75
CA SER A 257 10.27 18.08 37.66
C SER A 257 10.66 16.67 37.20
N LEU A 258 9.78 16.03 36.44
CA LEU A 258 10.14 14.89 35.60
C LEU A 258 10.57 15.44 34.24
N GLU A 259 11.86 15.36 33.97
CA GLU A 259 12.44 15.69 32.66
C GLU A 259 11.74 14.86 31.58
N ILE A 260 10.84 15.51 30.85
CA ILE A 260 10.31 15.00 29.58
C ILE A 260 11.52 14.92 28.64
N LYS A 261 12.10 13.72 28.50
CA LYS A 261 13.09 13.42 27.46
C LYS A 261 12.48 13.85 26.14
N SER A 262 12.94 14.98 25.63
CA SER A 262 12.58 15.46 24.30
C SER A 262 12.92 14.34 23.32
N PRO A 263 12.06 14.02 22.33
CA PRO A 263 12.38 12.99 21.35
C PRO A 263 13.74 13.31 20.74
N PRO A 264 14.63 12.31 20.57
CA PRO A 264 15.98 12.55 20.08
C PRO A 264 15.88 13.34 18.77
N LYS A 265 16.50 14.53 18.74
CA LYS A 265 16.62 15.32 17.51
C LYS A 265 17.29 14.43 16.48
N LEU A 266 16.51 13.93 15.53
CA LEU A 266 17.03 13.13 14.44
C LEU A 266 18.11 13.95 13.72
N PRO A 267 19.27 13.36 13.41
CA PRO A 267 20.31 14.06 12.67
C PRO A 267 19.75 14.56 11.34
N MET A 268 20.28 15.68 10.84
CA MET A 268 19.92 16.16 9.50
C MET A 268 20.15 15.04 8.49
N TYR A 269 19.15 14.77 7.67
CA TYR A 269 19.26 13.74 6.64
C TYR A 269 20.27 14.18 5.58
N ASP A 270 21.01 13.22 5.03
CA ASP A 270 21.96 13.47 3.95
C ASP A 270 21.19 13.80 2.66
N ILE A 271 21.27 15.05 2.22
CA ILE A 271 20.59 15.55 1.01
C ILE A 271 21.11 14.81 -0.23
N ILE A 272 22.40 14.52 -0.31
CA ILE A 272 22.99 13.84 -1.46
C ILE A 272 22.46 12.41 -1.53
N ALA A 273 22.44 11.70 -0.40
CA ALA A 273 21.87 10.36 -0.33
C ALA A 273 20.39 10.33 -0.73
N VAL A 274 19.59 11.31 -0.28
CA VAL A 274 18.18 11.45 -0.65
C VAL A 274 18.01 11.74 -2.14
N LEU A 275 18.83 12.63 -2.71
CA LEU A 275 18.80 12.94 -4.15
C LEU A 275 19.17 11.72 -5.01
N VAL A 276 20.19 10.96 -4.60
CA VAL A 276 20.55 9.70 -5.27
C VAL A 276 19.39 8.70 -5.20
N CYS A 277 18.78 8.52 -4.02
CA CYS A 277 17.62 7.64 -3.87
C CYS A 277 16.44 8.05 -4.78
N TYR A 278 16.12 9.34 -4.85
CA TYR A 278 15.07 9.84 -5.74
C TYR A 278 15.44 9.66 -7.21
N GLY A 279 16.69 9.94 -7.60
CA GLY A 279 17.19 9.72 -8.95
C GLY A 279 17.06 8.27 -9.38
N THR A 280 17.55 7.33 -8.57
CA THR A 280 17.43 5.89 -8.84
C THR A 280 15.97 5.45 -8.94
N ARG A 281 15.11 5.92 -8.04
CA ARG A 281 13.70 5.55 -8.05
C ARG A 281 12.97 6.13 -9.27
N PHE A 282 13.31 7.35 -9.67
CA PHE A 282 12.80 7.96 -10.88
C PHE A 282 13.20 7.16 -12.12
N THR A 283 14.49 6.83 -12.28
CA THR A 283 14.98 6.03 -13.41
C THR A 283 14.29 4.67 -13.47
N GLN A 284 14.12 3.99 -12.33
CA GLN A 284 13.41 2.71 -12.27
C GLN A 284 11.95 2.83 -12.75
N MET A 285 11.22 3.84 -12.27
CA MET A 285 9.82 4.06 -12.67
C MET A 285 9.70 4.50 -14.13
N PHE A 286 10.66 5.28 -14.62
CA PHE A 286 10.73 5.70 -16.02
C PHE A 286 10.90 4.49 -16.95
N ILE A 287 11.83 3.58 -16.65
CA ILE A 287 12.02 2.35 -17.45
C ILE A 287 10.75 1.51 -17.44
N ASN A 288 10.12 1.32 -16.28
CA ASN A 288 8.88 0.56 -16.16
C ASN A 288 7.74 1.16 -17.01
N ALA A 289 7.55 2.49 -16.97
CA ALA A 289 6.52 3.16 -17.76
C ALA A 289 6.75 3.04 -19.28
N ASN A 290 8.01 3.09 -19.72
CA ASN A 290 8.35 2.89 -21.13
C ASN A 290 8.05 1.45 -21.57
N LEU A 291 8.44 0.46 -20.77
CA LEU A 291 8.14 -0.96 -21.04
C LEU A 291 6.64 -1.24 -21.08
N GLU A 292 5.87 -0.64 -20.16
CA GLU A 292 4.40 -0.75 -20.14
C GLU A 292 3.77 -0.15 -21.40
N THR A 293 4.23 1.03 -21.83
CA THR A 293 3.62 1.77 -22.94
C THR A 293 3.93 1.12 -24.29
N ILE A 294 5.16 0.66 -24.50
CA ILE A 294 5.64 0.22 -25.81
C ILE A 294 5.61 -1.30 -25.95
N GLY A 295 5.68 -2.06 -24.85
CA GLY A 295 5.92 -3.50 -24.90
C GLY A 295 4.93 -4.29 -25.77
N SER A 296 3.63 -4.03 -25.62
CA SER A 296 2.58 -4.72 -26.38
C SER A 296 2.47 -4.26 -27.84
N ALA A 297 2.73 -2.98 -28.13
CA ALA A 297 2.78 -2.46 -29.49
C ALA A 297 4.01 -3.02 -30.24
N PHE A 298 5.15 -3.06 -29.57
CA PHE A 298 6.39 -3.63 -30.09
C PHE A 298 6.24 -5.11 -30.43
N SER A 299 5.61 -5.91 -29.56
CA SER A 299 5.40 -7.33 -29.86
C SER A 299 4.45 -7.56 -31.03
N MET A 300 3.41 -6.73 -31.18
CA MET A 300 2.53 -6.78 -32.35
C MET A 300 3.27 -6.38 -33.64
N MET A 301 4.08 -5.32 -33.60
CA MET A 301 4.77 -4.80 -34.78
C MET A 301 5.95 -5.68 -35.22
N MET A 302 6.78 -6.15 -34.30
CA MET A 302 8.02 -6.88 -34.62
C MET A 302 7.78 -8.35 -34.93
N PHE A 303 6.80 -8.98 -34.26
CA PHE A 303 6.54 -10.42 -34.41
C PHE A 303 5.23 -10.73 -35.14
N ASP A 304 4.54 -9.70 -35.65
CA ASP A 304 3.22 -9.83 -36.30
C ASP A 304 2.21 -10.59 -35.42
N PHE A 305 2.29 -10.36 -34.10
CA PHE A 305 1.39 -11.00 -33.15
C PHE A 305 0.01 -10.34 -33.21
N SER A 306 -1.04 -11.17 -33.21
CA SER A 306 -2.40 -10.68 -32.99
C SER A 306 -2.55 -10.07 -31.60
N GLU A 307 -3.58 -9.23 -31.41
CA GLU A 307 -3.89 -8.56 -30.15
C GLU A 307 -3.93 -9.56 -28.99
N THR A 308 -4.64 -10.67 -29.16
CA THR A 308 -4.74 -11.75 -28.17
C THR A 308 -3.40 -12.42 -27.89
N LYS A 309 -2.61 -12.75 -28.93
CA LYS A 309 -1.28 -13.36 -28.77
C LYS A 309 -0.32 -12.43 -28.04
N SER A 310 -0.38 -11.12 -28.33
CA SER A 310 0.42 -10.09 -27.69
C SER A 310 0.17 -10.01 -26.19
N VAL A 311 -1.11 -10.06 -25.76
CA VAL A 311 -1.46 -10.11 -24.33
C VAL A 311 -0.85 -11.33 -23.64
N ILE A 312 -1.04 -12.52 -24.23
CA ILE A 312 -0.58 -13.78 -23.64
C ILE A 312 0.94 -13.80 -23.49
N PHE A 313 1.66 -13.42 -24.56
CA PHE A 313 3.11 -13.40 -24.55
C PHE A 313 3.66 -12.40 -23.55
N THR A 314 3.12 -11.18 -23.53
CA THR A 314 3.55 -10.12 -22.61
C THR A 314 3.29 -10.52 -21.16
N ALA A 315 2.11 -11.10 -20.88
CA ALA A 315 1.77 -11.57 -19.54
C ALA A 315 2.64 -12.75 -19.09
N ALA A 316 2.97 -13.67 -20.00
CA ALA A 316 3.89 -14.79 -19.74
C ALA A 316 5.32 -14.31 -19.45
N ALA A 317 5.83 -13.36 -20.24
CA ALA A 317 7.15 -12.77 -20.03
C ALA A 317 7.23 -12.07 -18.67
N GLN A 318 6.22 -11.27 -18.31
CA GLN A 318 6.17 -10.63 -17.00
C GLN A 318 6.01 -11.64 -15.85
N GLY A 319 5.24 -12.70 -16.04
CA GLY A 319 5.15 -13.81 -15.09
C GLY A 319 6.51 -14.47 -14.84
N ALA A 320 7.29 -14.71 -15.90
CA ALA A 320 8.64 -15.26 -15.80
C ALA A 320 9.60 -14.32 -15.06
N ILE A 321 9.55 -13.01 -15.34
CA ILE A 321 10.30 -11.99 -14.58
C ILE A 321 9.91 -12.05 -13.10
N GLY A 322 8.61 -12.22 -12.81
CA GLY A 322 8.09 -12.39 -11.45
C GLY A 322 8.69 -13.59 -10.71
N VAL A 323 8.70 -14.75 -11.36
CA VAL A 323 9.29 -15.98 -10.82
C VAL A 323 10.80 -15.82 -10.61
N PHE A 324 11.52 -15.25 -11.59
CA PHE A 324 12.96 -15.00 -11.46
C PHE A 324 13.27 -14.04 -10.31
N THR A 325 12.44 -13.02 -10.13
CA THR A 325 12.53 -12.08 -9.00
C THR A 325 12.35 -12.81 -7.68
N PHE A 326 11.34 -13.68 -7.57
CA PHE A 326 11.09 -14.48 -6.37
C PHE A 326 12.24 -15.45 -6.06
N ILE A 327 12.79 -16.11 -7.08
CA ILE A 327 13.97 -16.99 -6.94
C ILE A 327 15.17 -16.19 -6.43
N THR A 328 15.41 -15.00 -6.98
CA THR A 328 16.49 -14.12 -6.52
C THR A 328 16.32 -13.75 -5.04
N TYR A 329 15.10 -13.42 -4.60
CA TYR A 329 14.82 -13.17 -3.18
C TYR A 329 15.04 -14.40 -2.30
N LEU A 330 14.59 -15.58 -2.73
CA LEU A 330 14.82 -16.82 -2.00
C LEU A 330 16.31 -17.16 -1.91
N ALA A 331 17.06 -16.99 -3.01
CA ALA A 331 18.50 -17.19 -3.02
C ALA A 331 19.20 -16.24 -2.03
N TYR A 332 18.80 -14.96 -2.01
CA TYR A 332 19.34 -13.99 -1.07
C TYR A 332 19.14 -14.40 0.40
N ILE A 333 17.95 -14.90 0.74
CA ILE A 333 17.60 -15.38 2.09
C ILE A 333 18.37 -16.67 2.43
N VAL A 334 18.39 -17.65 1.53
CA VAL A 334 18.99 -18.97 1.78
C VAL A 334 20.51 -18.88 1.87
N PHE A 335 21.15 -18.09 1.00
CA PHE A 335 22.60 -17.92 0.98
C PHE A 335 23.10 -16.82 1.93
N ASN A 336 22.20 -16.12 2.63
CA ASN A 336 22.51 -15.12 3.63
C ASN A 336 23.54 -14.09 3.13
N LEU A 337 23.33 -13.60 1.90
CA LEU A 337 24.23 -12.70 1.16
C LEU A 337 24.44 -11.33 1.84
N GLU A 338 23.76 -11.06 2.95
CA GLU A 338 24.00 -9.90 3.82
C GLU A 338 25.36 -9.95 4.52
N ASN A 339 25.99 -11.13 4.64
CA ASN A 339 27.26 -11.34 5.33
C ASN A 339 28.48 -11.51 4.39
N LEU A 340 28.31 -11.23 3.10
CA LEU A 340 29.36 -11.24 2.06
C LEU A 340 29.75 -9.81 1.71
#